data_AF-A0A955L593-F1
#
_entry.id   AF-A0A955L593-F1
#
_cell.length_a   1.000
_cell.length_b   1.000
_cell.length_c   1.000
_cell.angle_alpha   90.00
_cell.angle_beta   90.00
_cell.angle_gamma   90.00
#
_symmetry.space_group_name_H-M   'P 1'
#
loop_
_entity.id
_entity.type
_entity.pdbx_description
1 polymer ?
#
loop_
_entity_poly.entity_id
_entity_poly.type
_entity_poly.pdbx_seq_one_letter_code
_entity_poly.pdbx_strand_id
1 'polypeptide(L)'
;MSESSDDKVTLTQRKAASSGSSLKRVSGSSKLKRSKIKDLKDISGSTGSASRVVIWVVIVIALASAAYLGLKTYLNSSDDGGEDLPTVETTSAPTPTPDPYAAILSDRVLPDDTATSLQPTESFTTAKKSVGDGTSDEFSIDKLYIQQYASFTRLEFTVSTEGDSLFPDTTAELVSDNNLTQIQVTLSNISQDQSGLDFDDTVPMTDSVIASVTHVLVPDIQEMYSLELSEETGFVLHTVEGVAENMIILDVLEPGSTIEEPVDTSDDTPSPTPVDTANDSDQSSSTATEFSTGSQSLTGTATGNTSRITKYNYFDGPSFFTYRLFADPFPSASASLTDNKLTVVVSNVASDGIVGNGGSGSTDFASSGAVNVNTVDISNSSNKSTYVFDLDRETEYRMFFDSADGTLTIEIKHN
;
A
#
# COMPACT_ATOMS: atom_id res chain seq x y z
N MET A 1 -24.82 -26.20 -64.76
CA MET A 1 -24.09 -25.22 -65.59
C MET A 1 -23.83 -24.05 -64.67
N SER A 2 -22.63 -23.99 -64.08
CA SER A 2 -21.56 -23.01 -64.40
C SER A 2 -21.80 -21.71 -63.62
N GLU A 3 -20.91 -21.10 -62.82
CA GLU A 3 -19.45 -21.04 -62.63
C GLU A 3 -19.20 -20.67 -61.13
N SER A 4 -18.17 -21.10 -60.40
CA SER A 4 -16.70 -20.92 -60.49
C SER A 4 -16.20 -19.49 -60.24
N SER A 5 -15.53 -19.31 -59.08
CA SER A 5 -14.41 -18.41 -58.78
C SER A 5 -14.18 -18.49 -57.25
N ASP A 6 -13.27 -19.28 -56.68
CA ASP A 6 -11.80 -19.23 -56.71
C ASP A 6 -11.24 -17.82 -56.56
N ASP A 7 -10.73 -17.49 -55.36
CA ASP A 7 -9.64 -16.54 -55.21
C ASP A 7 -8.65 -16.99 -54.12
N LYS A 8 -7.40 -17.16 -54.57
CA LYS A 8 -6.19 -17.42 -53.80
C LYS A 8 -5.45 -16.10 -53.61
N VAL A 9 -4.92 -15.81 -52.42
CA VAL A 9 -3.76 -14.92 -52.28
C VAL A 9 -2.73 -15.49 -51.30
N THR A 10 -1.48 -15.35 -51.72
CA THR A 10 -0.23 -16.01 -51.36
C THR A 10 0.57 -15.36 -50.22
N LEU A 11 1.47 -16.18 -49.65
CA LEU A 11 2.53 -15.87 -48.69
C LEU A 11 3.34 -14.59 -48.96
N THR A 12 3.82 -13.97 -47.87
CA THR A 12 5.12 -13.29 -47.85
C THR A 12 6.00 -13.84 -46.72
N GLN A 13 7.05 -14.57 -47.08
CA GLN A 13 8.18 -14.89 -46.20
C GLN A 13 9.09 -13.68 -46.04
N ARG A 14 9.64 -13.45 -44.84
CA ARG A 14 10.94 -12.77 -44.67
C ARG A 14 11.85 -13.56 -43.75
N LYS A 15 12.93 -14.07 -44.36
CA LYS A 15 14.12 -14.65 -43.73
C LYS A 15 15.34 -13.95 -44.33
N ALA A 16 16.15 -13.32 -43.49
CA ALA A 16 17.58 -13.02 -43.67
C ALA A 16 18.08 -12.56 -42.28
N ALA A 17 18.83 -13.33 -41.49
CA ALA A 17 20.22 -13.78 -41.62
C ALA A 17 21.28 -12.67 -41.45
N SER A 18 22.17 -12.91 -40.47
CA SER A 18 23.62 -12.64 -40.49
C SER A 18 24.16 -11.27 -40.05
N SER A 19 24.64 -11.22 -38.80
CA SER A 19 25.92 -10.64 -38.38
C SER A 19 26.16 -11.14 -36.94
N GLY A 20 27.18 -11.91 -36.56
CA GLY A 20 28.51 -12.06 -37.15
C GLY A 20 29.56 -11.28 -36.35
N SER A 21 29.73 -11.58 -35.06
CA SER A 21 30.88 -11.08 -34.29
C SER A 21 31.32 -12.12 -33.25
N SER A 22 32.28 -12.94 -33.66
CA SER A 22 33.17 -13.69 -32.80
C SER A 22 34.05 -12.73 -32.00
N LEU A 23 34.32 -13.01 -30.72
CA LEU A 23 35.59 -12.67 -30.07
C LEU A 23 35.76 -13.37 -28.71
N LYS A 24 36.75 -14.28 -28.70
CA LYS A 24 37.67 -14.64 -27.61
C LYS A 24 37.13 -15.08 -26.23
N ARG A 25 37.29 -16.39 -26.01
CA ARG A 25 37.74 -16.98 -24.73
C ARG A 25 38.91 -16.17 -24.13
N VAL A 26 38.78 -15.78 -22.87
CA VAL A 26 39.93 -15.65 -21.95
C VAL A 26 39.63 -16.45 -20.69
N SER A 27 40.23 -17.63 -20.64
CA SER A 27 40.51 -18.37 -19.42
C SER A 27 41.54 -17.58 -18.61
N GLY A 28 41.25 -17.29 -17.35
CA GLY A 28 42.14 -16.52 -16.47
C GLY A 28 41.83 -16.77 -15.01
N SER A 29 42.35 -17.87 -14.47
CA SER A 29 42.36 -18.20 -13.05
C SER A 29 43.34 -17.27 -12.30
N SER A 30 42.85 -16.14 -11.82
CA SER A 30 43.62 -15.27 -10.91
C SER A 30 43.42 -15.70 -9.45
N LYS A 31 44.38 -16.50 -8.98
CA LYS A 31 44.62 -16.79 -7.56
C LYS A 31 44.84 -15.49 -6.79
N LEU A 32 43.92 -15.15 -5.88
CA LEU A 32 44.13 -14.11 -4.87
C LEU A 32 45.23 -14.56 -3.91
N LYS A 33 46.43 -14.01 -4.07
CA LYS A 33 47.53 -14.14 -3.14
C LYS A 33 47.23 -13.30 -1.90
N ARG A 34 47.08 -13.97 -0.74
CA ARG A 34 47.17 -13.36 0.60
C ARG A 34 48.50 -12.63 0.73
N SER A 35 48.49 -11.30 0.66
CA SER A 35 49.62 -10.47 1.07
C SER A 35 49.67 -10.45 2.61
N LYS A 36 50.77 -10.99 3.14
CA LYS A 36 51.18 -10.86 4.55
C LYS A 36 51.28 -9.38 4.90
N ILE A 37 50.43 -8.91 5.81
CA ILE A 37 50.66 -7.66 6.54
C ILE A 37 51.90 -7.91 7.41
N LYS A 38 52.92 -7.10 7.18
CA LYS A 38 54.25 -7.17 7.78
C LYS A 38 54.36 -6.03 8.78
N ASP A 39 54.73 -6.38 10.01
CA ASP A 39 55.39 -5.56 11.02
C ASP A 39 54.83 -4.14 11.28
N LEU A 40 53.79 -4.05 12.11
CA LEU A 40 53.60 -2.86 12.96
C LEU A 40 54.53 -3.00 14.15
N LYS A 41 55.70 -2.37 13.99
CA LYS A 41 56.74 -2.25 15.00
C LYS A 41 56.29 -1.30 16.11
N ASP A 42 56.58 -1.73 17.34
CA ASP A 42 56.40 -1.01 18.60
C ASP A 42 56.60 0.51 18.52
N ILE A 43 55.61 1.26 19.01
CA ILE A 43 55.84 2.58 19.60
C ILE A 43 55.50 2.46 21.09
N SER A 44 56.46 1.93 21.84
CA SER A 44 56.50 2.12 23.27
C SER A 44 57.15 3.48 23.58
N GLY A 45 56.41 4.30 24.32
CA GLY A 45 56.90 5.32 25.24
C GLY A 45 57.85 6.41 24.72
N SER A 46 57.34 7.63 24.55
CA SER A 46 58.08 8.77 25.09
C SER A 46 57.16 9.89 25.60
N THR A 47 57.51 10.29 26.81
CA THR A 47 57.07 11.41 27.62
C THR A 47 56.64 12.65 26.81
N GLY A 48 55.42 13.12 27.09
CA GLY A 48 54.82 14.29 26.45
C GLY A 48 55.63 15.56 26.69
N SER A 49 56.29 16.03 25.64
CA SER A 49 56.80 17.39 25.57
C SER A 49 55.67 18.32 25.12
N ALA A 50 55.36 19.35 25.92
CA ALA A 50 54.35 20.37 25.62
C ALA A 50 54.53 20.97 24.21
N SER A 51 55.75 21.00 23.69
CA SER A 51 56.04 21.46 22.32
C SER A 51 55.40 20.61 21.22
N ARG A 52 55.20 19.30 21.41
CA ARG A 52 54.51 18.45 20.42
C ARG A 52 53.01 18.69 20.39
N VAL A 53 52.41 18.98 21.55
CA VAL A 53 50.99 19.35 21.65
C VAL A 53 50.77 20.73 21.03
N VAL A 54 51.65 21.70 21.28
CA VAL A 54 51.58 23.03 20.67
C VAL A 54 51.71 22.96 19.15
N ILE A 55 52.64 22.14 18.62
CA ILE A 55 52.77 21.95 17.16
C ILE A 55 51.51 21.32 16.57
N TRP A 56 50.92 20.32 17.23
CA TRP A 56 49.66 19.72 16.78
C TRP A 56 48.49 20.71 16.79
N VAL A 57 48.37 21.52 17.84
CA VAL A 57 47.32 22.56 17.93
C VAL A 57 47.50 23.60 16.83
N VAL A 58 48.73 24.03 16.54
CA VAL A 58 49.00 24.97 15.44
C VAL A 58 48.66 24.37 14.08
N ILE A 59 48.96 23.08 13.86
CA ILE A 59 48.59 22.38 12.61
C ILE A 59 47.06 22.28 12.48
N VAL A 60 46.35 21.95 13.56
CA VAL A 60 44.88 21.87 13.56
C VAL A 60 44.25 23.24 13.32
N ILE A 61 44.77 24.31 13.94
CA ILE A 61 44.30 25.68 13.71
C ILE A 61 44.58 26.13 12.27
N ALA A 62 45.76 25.80 11.72
CA ALA A 62 46.09 26.11 10.34
C ALA A 62 45.20 25.36 9.34
N LEU A 63 44.93 24.07 9.57
CA LEU A 63 44.00 23.27 8.75
C LEU A 63 42.56 23.77 8.87
N ALA A 64 42.11 24.12 10.07
CA ALA A 64 40.78 24.71 10.28
C ALA A 64 40.65 26.08 9.62
N SER A 65 41.71 26.90 9.65
CA SER A 65 41.73 28.21 8.99
C SER A 65 41.74 28.06 7.47
N ALA A 66 42.47 27.09 6.93
CA ALA A 66 42.47 26.77 5.50
C ALA A 66 41.12 26.22 5.04
N ALA A 67 40.47 25.36 5.84
CA ALA A 67 39.13 24.85 5.56
C ALA A 67 38.07 25.96 5.65
N TYR A 68 38.18 26.86 6.63
CA TYR A 68 37.29 28.01 6.76
C TYR A 68 37.46 29.01 5.62
N LEU A 69 38.71 29.29 5.19
CA LEU A 69 38.97 30.13 4.02
C LEU A 69 38.47 29.45 2.73
N GLY A 70 38.64 28.14 2.59
CA GLY A 70 38.10 27.36 1.47
C GLY A 70 36.57 27.44 1.40
N LEU A 71 35.90 27.23 2.54
CA LEU A 71 34.44 27.31 2.64
C LEU A 71 33.93 28.74 2.43
N LYS A 72 34.62 29.75 2.98
CA LYS A 72 34.27 31.17 2.80
C LYS A 72 34.45 31.61 1.34
N THR A 73 35.48 31.11 0.65
CA THR A 73 35.68 31.37 -0.78
C THR A 73 34.58 30.67 -1.58
N TYR A 74 34.28 29.41 -1.28
CA TYR A 74 33.19 28.66 -1.92
C TYR A 74 31.81 29.31 -1.75
N LEU A 75 31.51 29.83 -0.56
CA LEU A 75 30.22 30.48 -0.28
C LEU A 75 30.13 31.91 -0.81
N ASN A 76 31.25 32.64 -0.90
CA ASN A 76 31.27 34.03 -1.39
C ASN A 76 31.59 34.15 -2.90
N SER A 77 31.94 33.06 -3.58
CA SER A 77 32.17 33.03 -5.03
C SER A 77 30.88 32.95 -5.86
N SER A 78 29.70 33.06 -5.24
CA SER A 78 28.41 32.92 -5.92
C SER A 78 27.87 34.21 -6.55
N ASP A 79 28.63 35.31 -6.57
CA ASP A 79 28.08 36.63 -6.99
C ASP A 79 28.88 37.37 -8.07
N ASP A 80 29.84 36.74 -8.77
CA ASP A 80 30.41 37.38 -9.96
C ASP A 80 30.95 36.38 -11.00
N GLY A 81 30.33 36.43 -12.19
CA GLY A 81 30.99 36.24 -13.48
C GLY A 81 31.50 34.82 -13.81
N GLY A 82 30.78 34.16 -14.71
CA GLY A 82 31.03 32.79 -15.15
C GLY A 82 32.46 32.43 -15.55
N GLU A 83 32.85 31.22 -15.14
CA GLU A 83 33.46 30.22 -16.02
C GLU A 83 32.95 28.83 -15.60
N ASP A 84 32.73 27.96 -16.59
CA ASP A 84 32.14 26.64 -16.48
C ASP A 84 32.85 25.75 -15.45
N LEU A 85 32.22 25.54 -14.29
CA LEU A 85 32.52 24.41 -13.42
C LEU A 85 31.78 23.18 -13.97
N PRO A 86 32.40 21.98 -13.98
CA PRO A 86 31.74 20.77 -14.43
C PRO A 86 30.55 20.49 -13.51
N THR A 87 29.34 20.65 -14.05
CA THR A 87 28.09 20.27 -13.41
C THR A 87 28.17 18.79 -13.09
N VAL A 88 28.35 18.45 -11.81
CA VAL A 88 28.14 17.08 -11.36
C VAL A 88 26.63 16.86 -11.40
N GLU A 89 26.13 16.31 -12.50
CA GLU A 89 24.75 15.83 -12.57
C GLU A 89 24.56 14.78 -11.47
N THR A 90 23.89 15.18 -10.38
CA THR A 90 23.37 14.24 -9.42
C THR A 90 22.45 13.31 -10.17
N THR A 91 22.86 12.06 -10.34
CA THR A 91 22.02 11.02 -10.94
C THR A 91 20.82 10.87 -10.02
N SER A 92 19.69 11.43 -10.43
CA SER A 92 18.42 11.29 -9.73
C SER A 92 18.20 9.80 -9.48
N ALA A 93 17.97 9.41 -8.21
CA ALA A 93 17.53 8.06 -7.92
C ALA A 93 16.32 7.76 -8.80
N PRO A 94 16.24 6.56 -9.43
CA PRO A 94 15.11 6.23 -10.28
C PRO A 94 13.84 6.46 -9.46
N THR A 95 12.99 7.37 -9.93
CA THR A 95 11.66 7.52 -9.36
C THR A 95 10.99 6.15 -9.52
N PRO A 96 10.53 5.51 -8.42
CA PRO A 96 9.84 4.24 -8.55
C PRO A 96 8.68 4.46 -9.52
N THR A 97 8.62 3.64 -10.57
CA THR A 97 7.47 3.63 -11.46
C THR A 97 6.28 3.26 -10.58
N PRO A 98 5.25 4.13 -10.47
CA PRO A 98 4.06 3.79 -9.72
C PRO A 98 3.47 2.50 -10.33
N ASP A 99 3.14 1.55 -9.47
CA ASP A 99 2.43 0.35 -9.90
C ASP A 99 1.11 0.79 -10.55
N PRO A 100 0.88 0.46 -11.83
CA PRO A 100 -0.32 0.88 -12.55
C PRO A 100 -1.61 0.39 -11.87
N TYR A 101 -1.54 -0.67 -11.06
CA TYR A 101 -2.70 -1.30 -10.44
C TYR A 101 -2.86 -0.97 -8.95
N ALA A 102 -2.03 -0.08 -8.39
CA ALA A 102 -2.10 0.31 -6.98
C ALA A 102 -3.43 0.98 -6.57
N ALA A 103 -4.25 1.40 -7.53
CA ALA A 103 -5.58 1.94 -7.28
C ALA A 103 -6.65 0.85 -7.04
N ILE A 104 -6.42 -0.36 -7.55
CA ILE A 104 -7.42 -1.45 -7.56
C ILE A 104 -6.95 -2.68 -6.78
N LEU A 105 -5.64 -2.92 -6.64
CA LEU A 105 -5.08 -4.06 -5.91
C LEU A 105 -4.41 -3.60 -4.62
N SER A 106 -4.82 -4.19 -3.51
CA SER A 106 -4.17 -4.03 -2.21
C SER A 106 -2.82 -4.75 -2.16
N ASP A 107 -1.82 -4.08 -1.58
CA ASP A 107 -0.48 -4.63 -1.34
C ASP A 107 -0.40 -5.52 -0.08
N ARG A 108 -1.49 -5.62 0.68
CA ARG A 108 -1.52 -6.28 2.00
C ARG A 108 -2.51 -7.42 2.06
N VAL A 109 -2.16 -8.44 2.83
CA VAL A 109 -3.10 -9.49 3.27
C VAL A 109 -3.70 -9.08 4.62
N LEU A 110 -5.02 -8.97 4.69
CA LEU A 110 -5.73 -8.57 5.90
C LEU A 110 -6.28 -9.79 6.68
N PRO A 111 -6.50 -9.68 8.00
CA PRO A 111 -7.21 -10.72 8.75
C PRO A 111 -8.71 -10.77 8.35
N ASP A 112 -9.30 -11.96 8.35
CA ASP A 112 -10.69 -12.18 7.89
C ASP A 112 -11.73 -11.39 8.69
N ASP A 113 -11.49 -11.16 9.99
CA ASP A 113 -12.40 -10.42 10.88
C ASP A 113 -12.54 -8.93 10.52
N THR A 114 -11.66 -8.43 9.66
CA THR A 114 -11.70 -7.07 9.14
C THR A 114 -12.60 -6.95 7.91
N ALA A 115 -13.00 -8.06 7.28
CA ALA A 115 -13.92 -8.05 6.16
C ALA A 115 -15.34 -7.74 6.61
N THR A 116 -15.95 -6.72 6.01
CA THR A 116 -17.39 -6.46 6.17
C THR A 116 -18.19 -7.52 5.41
N SER A 117 -19.38 -7.86 5.91
CA SER A 117 -20.30 -8.81 5.24
C SER A 117 -19.68 -10.17 4.90
N LEU A 118 -18.74 -10.66 5.73
CA LEU A 118 -18.09 -11.95 5.55
C LEU A 118 -19.14 -13.07 5.45
N GLN A 119 -19.09 -13.83 4.35
CA GLN A 119 -19.97 -14.98 4.15
C GLN A 119 -19.44 -16.21 4.87
N PRO A 120 -20.31 -17.04 5.45
CA PRO A 120 -19.87 -18.26 6.13
C PRO A 120 -19.37 -19.28 5.11
N THR A 121 -18.44 -20.14 5.50
CA THR A 121 -17.70 -21.05 4.60
C THR A 121 -18.61 -21.97 3.78
N GLU A 122 -19.74 -22.40 4.34
CA GLU A 122 -20.73 -23.22 3.64
C GLU A 122 -21.41 -22.52 2.46
N SER A 123 -21.27 -21.20 2.34
CA SER A 123 -21.80 -20.42 1.21
C SER A 123 -20.92 -20.52 -0.03
N PHE A 124 -19.64 -20.87 0.15
CA PHE A 124 -18.71 -21.04 -0.94
C PHE A 124 -19.04 -22.31 -1.73
N THR A 125 -18.98 -22.20 -3.05
CA THR A 125 -19.34 -23.29 -3.95
C THR A 125 -18.49 -23.22 -5.22
N THR A 126 -18.50 -24.30 -6.00
CA THR A 126 -17.99 -24.30 -7.37
C THR A 126 -19.11 -24.18 -8.40
N ALA A 127 -20.38 -24.20 -7.96
CA ALA A 127 -21.52 -24.04 -8.85
C ALA A 127 -21.74 -22.58 -9.25
N LYS A 128 -22.31 -22.35 -10.43
CA LYS A 128 -22.71 -21.02 -10.91
C LYS A 128 -23.57 -20.29 -9.87
N LYS A 129 -23.26 -19.01 -9.64
CA LYS A 129 -24.02 -18.10 -8.79
C LYS A 129 -24.51 -16.90 -9.58
N SER A 130 -25.63 -16.35 -9.13
CA SER A 130 -26.23 -15.14 -9.68
C SER A 130 -26.75 -14.26 -8.54
N VAL A 131 -26.61 -12.95 -8.70
CA VAL A 131 -27.16 -11.92 -7.82
C VAL A 131 -27.74 -10.79 -8.67
N GLY A 132 -28.60 -9.96 -8.06
CA GLY A 132 -29.39 -9.00 -8.82
C GLY A 132 -30.52 -9.67 -9.60
N ASP A 133 -31.40 -8.85 -10.16
CA ASP A 133 -32.52 -9.30 -10.97
C ASP A 133 -32.34 -8.81 -12.42
N GLY A 134 -32.80 -9.59 -13.39
CA GLY A 134 -32.84 -9.17 -14.78
C GLY A 134 -33.73 -7.94 -14.96
N THR A 135 -33.11 -6.80 -15.21
CA THR A 135 -33.77 -5.49 -15.37
C THR A 135 -33.44 -4.87 -16.72
N SER A 136 -34.10 -3.76 -17.06
CA SER A 136 -33.72 -2.87 -18.17
C SER A 136 -32.97 -1.62 -17.70
N ASP A 137 -32.80 -1.46 -16.38
CA ASP A 137 -32.04 -0.34 -15.82
C ASP A 137 -30.58 -0.43 -16.29
N GLU A 138 -30.01 0.74 -16.56
CA GLU A 138 -28.59 0.90 -16.89
C GLU A 138 -27.79 1.13 -15.60
N PHE A 139 -26.60 0.53 -15.56
CA PHE A 139 -25.69 0.60 -14.43
C PHE A 139 -24.34 1.16 -14.85
N SER A 140 -23.59 1.63 -13.87
CA SER A 140 -22.16 1.95 -14.00
C SER A 140 -21.37 1.15 -12.99
N ILE A 141 -20.18 0.67 -13.37
CA ILE A 141 -19.16 0.20 -12.43
C ILE A 141 -18.32 1.41 -12.08
N ASP A 142 -18.41 1.88 -10.85
CA ASP A 142 -17.70 3.09 -10.42
C ASP A 142 -16.28 2.77 -9.97
N LYS A 143 -16.06 1.60 -9.37
CA LYS A 143 -14.78 1.15 -8.84
C LYS A 143 -14.69 -0.38 -8.81
N LEU A 144 -13.49 -0.91 -8.99
CA LEU A 144 -13.12 -2.29 -8.66
C LEU A 144 -12.02 -2.25 -7.60
N TYR A 145 -12.20 -3.04 -6.54
CA TYR A 145 -11.17 -3.25 -5.53
C TYR A 145 -10.90 -4.74 -5.30
N ILE A 146 -9.63 -5.08 -5.14
CA ILE A 146 -9.12 -6.43 -4.95
C ILE A 146 -8.33 -6.46 -3.64
N GLN A 147 -8.79 -7.28 -2.69
CA GLN A 147 -8.21 -7.38 -1.35
C GLN A 147 -7.98 -8.85 -0.99
N GLN A 148 -6.75 -9.19 -0.67
CA GLN A 148 -6.43 -10.50 -0.09
C GLN A 148 -6.72 -10.48 1.42
N TYR A 149 -7.42 -11.50 1.89
CA TYR A 149 -7.62 -11.81 3.30
C TYR A 149 -6.89 -13.10 3.65
N ALA A 150 -6.88 -13.46 4.94
CA ALA A 150 -6.16 -14.64 5.42
C ALA A 150 -6.72 -15.94 4.84
N SER A 151 -8.05 -16.04 4.65
CA SER A 151 -8.69 -17.26 4.12
C SER A 151 -9.33 -17.14 2.73
N PHE A 152 -9.43 -15.94 2.17
CA PHE A 152 -10.07 -15.69 0.87
C PHE A 152 -9.50 -14.43 0.22
N THR A 153 -9.72 -14.28 -1.08
CA THR A 153 -9.50 -13.02 -1.80
C THR A 153 -10.84 -12.46 -2.26
N ARG A 154 -11.04 -11.16 -2.03
CA ARG A 154 -12.25 -10.42 -2.38
C ARG A 154 -12.03 -9.57 -3.62
N LEU A 155 -12.96 -9.67 -4.56
CA LEU A 155 -13.18 -8.67 -5.59
C LEU A 155 -14.48 -7.95 -5.29
N GLU A 156 -14.41 -6.62 -5.22
CA GLU A 156 -15.53 -5.77 -4.89
C GLU A 156 -15.77 -4.77 -6.02
N PHE A 157 -16.99 -4.79 -6.55
CA PHE A 157 -17.47 -3.87 -7.57
C PHE A 157 -18.43 -2.89 -6.92
N THR A 158 -18.04 -1.61 -6.85
CA THR A 158 -18.98 -0.53 -6.53
C THR A 158 -19.80 -0.24 -7.78
N VAL A 159 -21.13 -0.30 -7.65
CA VAL A 159 -22.05 -0.04 -8.75
C VAL A 159 -23.05 1.05 -8.41
N SER A 160 -23.43 1.82 -9.43
CA SER A 160 -24.47 2.84 -9.34
C SER A 160 -25.47 2.71 -10.48
N THR A 161 -26.66 3.26 -10.27
CA THR A 161 -27.75 3.32 -11.25
C THR A 161 -28.63 4.53 -11.01
N GLU A 162 -29.26 5.03 -12.08
CA GLU A 162 -30.36 6.00 -11.98
C GLU A 162 -31.74 5.32 -12.00
N GLY A 163 -31.78 3.98 -12.12
CA GLY A 163 -32.99 3.16 -12.19
C GLY A 163 -33.59 2.78 -10.84
N ASP A 164 -34.59 1.90 -10.89
CA ASP A 164 -35.29 1.41 -9.69
C ASP A 164 -34.58 0.20 -9.05
N SER A 165 -33.77 -0.52 -9.82
CA SER A 165 -33.06 -1.73 -9.40
C SER A 165 -31.72 -1.38 -8.78
N LEU A 166 -31.41 -1.88 -7.58
CA LEU A 166 -30.15 -1.53 -6.88
C LEU A 166 -28.90 -2.20 -7.47
N PHE A 167 -29.07 -3.37 -8.11
CA PHE A 167 -27.97 -4.17 -8.64
C PHE A 167 -28.26 -4.68 -10.05
N PRO A 168 -27.25 -4.73 -10.95
CA PRO A 168 -27.36 -5.43 -12.22
C PRO A 168 -27.46 -6.94 -12.02
N ASP A 169 -28.07 -7.65 -12.98
CA ASP A 169 -27.95 -9.12 -13.06
C ASP A 169 -26.48 -9.48 -13.27
N THR A 170 -25.91 -10.11 -12.24
CA THR A 170 -24.50 -10.45 -12.17
C THR A 170 -24.35 -11.94 -11.93
N THR A 171 -23.52 -12.60 -12.74
CA THR A 171 -23.26 -14.03 -12.61
C THR A 171 -21.78 -14.32 -12.42
N ALA A 172 -21.47 -15.31 -11.60
CA ALA A 172 -20.13 -15.85 -11.44
C ALA A 172 -20.14 -17.35 -11.72
N GLU A 173 -19.25 -17.81 -12.60
CA GLU A 173 -19.20 -19.20 -13.06
C GLU A 173 -17.76 -19.69 -13.14
N LEU A 174 -17.50 -20.85 -12.53
CA LEU A 174 -16.24 -21.57 -12.69
C LEU A 174 -16.24 -22.25 -14.06
N VAL A 175 -15.31 -21.85 -14.93
CA VAL A 175 -15.12 -22.38 -16.27
C VAL A 175 -13.74 -23.04 -16.34
N SER A 176 -13.70 -24.30 -16.76
CA SER A 176 -12.46 -25.02 -17.02
C SER A 176 -12.37 -25.39 -18.50
N ASP A 177 -11.40 -24.80 -19.20
CA ASP A 177 -11.10 -25.14 -20.59
C ASP A 177 -9.59 -25.30 -20.81
N ASN A 178 -9.18 -26.36 -21.53
CA ASN A 178 -7.80 -26.57 -21.99
C ASN A 178 -6.68 -26.38 -20.94
N ASN A 179 -6.89 -26.83 -19.70
CA ASN A 179 -6.00 -26.68 -18.54
C ASN A 179 -5.92 -25.26 -17.94
N LEU A 180 -6.82 -24.36 -18.33
CA LEU A 180 -7.07 -23.11 -17.64
C LEU A 180 -8.34 -23.29 -16.81
N THR A 181 -8.25 -22.98 -15.53
CA THR A 181 -9.40 -22.92 -14.63
C THR A 181 -9.59 -21.46 -14.26
N GLN A 182 -10.78 -20.93 -14.50
CA GLN A 182 -11.06 -19.52 -14.27
C GLN A 182 -12.47 -19.31 -13.70
N ILE A 183 -12.65 -18.27 -12.90
CA ILE A 183 -13.98 -17.77 -12.56
C ILE A 183 -14.30 -16.60 -13.50
N GLN A 184 -15.41 -16.69 -14.22
CA GLN A 184 -15.92 -15.60 -15.04
C GLN A 184 -17.03 -14.88 -14.29
N VAL A 185 -16.85 -13.57 -14.08
CA VAL A 185 -17.87 -12.68 -13.54
C VAL A 185 -18.42 -11.86 -14.69
N THR A 186 -19.74 -11.86 -14.88
CA THR A 186 -20.41 -11.09 -15.93
C THR A 186 -21.47 -10.21 -15.30
N LEU A 187 -21.40 -8.90 -15.54
CA LEU A 187 -22.38 -7.90 -15.11
C LEU A 187 -23.18 -7.44 -16.34
N SER A 188 -24.50 -7.45 -16.24
CA SER A 188 -25.40 -7.05 -17.33
C SER A 188 -25.84 -5.59 -17.23
N ASN A 189 -26.15 -4.99 -18.38
CA ASN A 189 -26.60 -3.60 -18.55
C ASN A 189 -25.64 -2.55 -18.00
N ILE A 190 -24.34 -2.77 -18.14
CA ILE A 190 -23.33 -1.80 -17.79
C ILE A 190 -23.16 -0.83 -18.97
N SER A 191 -23.44 0.44 -18.70
CA SER A 191 -23.33 1.55 -19.65
C SER A 191 -21.98 2.26 -19.58
N GLN A 192 -21.32 2.15 -18.43
CA GLN A 192 -20.03 2.76 -18.15
C GLN A 192 -19.21 1.91 -17.16
N ASP A 193 -17.94 1.73 -17.48
CA ASP A 193 -16.96 1.08 -16.60
C ASP A 193 -15.85 2.07 -16.20
N GLN A 194 -15.72 2.31 -14.90
CA GLN A 194 -14.67 3.09 -14.24
C GLN A 194 -13.90 2.25 -13.21
N SER A 195 -13.94 0.93 -13.34
CA SER A 195 -13.23 -0.03 -12.46
C SER A 195 -11.75 0.28 -12.25
N GLY A 196 -11.13 0.96 -13.21
CA GLY A 196 -9.69 1.21 -13.24
C GLY A 196 -8.91 0.11 -13.97
N LEU A 197 -9.61 -0.83 -14.63
CA LEU A 197 -9.02 -1.86 -15.47
C LEU A 197 -9.56 -1.75 -16.91
N ASP A 198 -8.71 -1.34 -17.86
CA ASP A 198 -9.12 -1.24 -19.26
C ASP A 198 -9.27 -2.65 -19.90
N PHE A 199 -9.93 -2.72 -21.05
CA PHE A 199 -10.09 -3.99 -21.78
C PHE A 199 -8.75 -4.64 -22.13
N ASP A 200 -8.68 -5.95 -21.93
CA ASP A 200 -7.47 -6.78 -22.06
C ASP A 200 -6.34 -6.44 -21.08
N ASP A 201 -6.55 -5.52 -20.13
CA ASP A 201 -5.61 -5.32 -19.03
C ASP A 201 -5.74 -6.45 -18.02
N THR A 202 -4.57 -6.89 -17.54
CA THR A 202 -4.44 -7.99 -16.59
C THR A 202 -3.71 -7.49 -15.35
N VAL A 203 -4.36 -7.66 -14.20
CA VAL A 203 -3.76 -7.50 -12.87
C VAL A 203 -3.16 -8.83 -12.44
N PRO A 204 -1.83 -8.97 -12.39
CA PRO A 204 -1.21 -10.16 -11.83
C PRO A 204 -1.36 -10.14 -10.31
N MET A 205 -1.61 -11.30 -9.72
CA MET A 205 -1.66 -11.46 -8.27
C MET A 205 -0.55 -12.41 -7.83
N THR A 206 0.17 -12.01 -6.77
CA THR A 206 1.16 -12.86 -6.12
C THR A 206 0.56 -13.47 -4.85
N ASP A 207 0.94 -14.70 -4.57
CA ASP A 207 0.63 -15.40 -3.31
C ASP A 207 -0.88 -15.59 -3.03
N SER A 208 -1.70 -15.67 -4.08
CA SER A 208 -3.13 -16.00 -4.04
C SER A 208 -3.45 -17.19 -4.96
N VAL A 209 -4.56 -17.89 -4.69
CA VAL A 209 -5.17 -18.85 -5.61
C VAL A 209 -5.55 -18.22 -6.94
N ILE A 210 -5.92 -16.94 -6.93
CA ILE A 210 -6.13 -16.14 -8.13
C ILE A 210 -4.75 -15.74 -8.63
N ALA A 211 -4.38 -16.22 -9.82
CA ALA A 211 -3.14 -15.87 -10.48
C ALA A 211 -3.23 -14.51 -11.16
N SER A 212 -4.39 -14.18 -11.74
CA SER A 212 -4.63 -12.88 -12.35
C SER A 212 -6.10 -12.55 -12.50
N VAL A 213 -6.41 -11.25 -12.60
CA VAL A 213 -7.74 -10.73 -12.95
C VAL A 213 -7.62 -9.97 -14.26
N THR A 214 -8.40 -10.34 -15.26
CA THR A 214 -8.39 -9.69 -16.58
C THR A 214 -9.77 -9.15 -16.91
N HIS A 215 -9.84 -7.91 -17.40
CA HIS A 215 -11.06 -7.36 -17.97
C HIS A 215 -11.19 -7.83 -19.42
N VAL A 216 -12.22 -8.61 -19.73
CA VAL A 216 -12.41 -9.27 -21.03
C VAL A 216 -13.45 -8.54 -21.85
N LEU A 217 -13.07 -8.17 -23.07
CA LEU A 217 -13.98 -7.56 -24.03
C LEU A 217 -15.11 -8.53 -24.41
N VAL A 218 -16.34 -8.13 -24.09
CA VAL A 218 -17.57 -8.80 -24.52
C VAL A 218 -18.44 -7.83 -25.33
N PRO A 219 -19.24 -8.33 -26.29
CA PRO A 219 -20.18 -7.48 -27.03
C PRO A 219 -21.33 -7.00 -26.12
N ASP A 220 -22.01 -5.94 -26.57
CA ASP A 220 -23.20 -5.35 -25.94
C ASP A 220 -22.92 -4.53 -24.65
N ILE A 221 -23.94 -4.36 -23.80
CA ILE A 221 -23.90 -3.63 -22.51
C ILE A 221 -23.51 -4.58 -21.36
N GLN A 222 -22.51 -5.42 -21.58
CA GLN A 222 -22.01 -6.36 -20.58
C GLN A 222 -20.56 -6.04 -20.26
N GLU A 223 -20.18 -6.20 -19.00
CA GLU A 223 -18.77 -6.24 -18.62
C GLU A 223 -18.44 -7.62 -18.06
N MET A 224 -17.26 -8.14 -18.42
CA MET A 224 -16.82 -9.46 -18.01
C MET A 224 -15.40 -9.45 -17.45
N TYR A 225 -15.25 -9.96 -16.23
CA TYR A 225 -13.97 -10.12 -15.55
C TYR A 225 -13.62 -11.60 -15.44
N SER A 226 -12.43 -11.97 -15.88
CA SER A 226 -11.93 -13.36 -15.84
C SER A 226 -10.80 -13.47 -14.82
N LEU A 227 -11.02 -14.31 -13.81
CA LEU A 227 -10.06 -14.60 -12.75
C LEU A 227 -9.37 -15.93 -13.08
N GLU A 228 -8.12 -15.90 -13.53
CA GLU A 228 -7.34 -17.11 -13.74
C GLU A 228 -6.95 -17.71 -12.38
N LEU A 229 -7.27 -18.98 -12.16
CA LEU A 229 -6.98 -19.69 -10.92
C LEU A 229 -5.79 -20.64 -11.08
N SER A 230 -4.91 -20.65 -10.09
CA SER A 230 -3.81 -21.60 -9.99
C SER A 230 -4.28 -23.02 -9.65
N GLU A 231 -5.41 -23.15 -8.96
CA GLU A 231 -6.12 -24.41 -8.71
C GLU A 231 -7.63 -24.18 -8.54
N GLU A 232 -8.42 -25.25 -8.65
CA GLU A 232 -9.87 -25.18 -8.45
C GLU A 232 -10.19 -24.88 -6.98
N THR A 233 -11.00 -23.83 -6.74
CA THR A 233 -11.43 -23.42 -5.40
C THR A 233 -12.90 -22.96 -5.41
N GLY A 234 -13.48 -22.86 -4.22
CA GLY A 234 -14.85 -22.37 -4.04
C GLY A 234 -14.91 -20.83 -4.06
N PHE A 235 -16.05 -20.30 -4.49
CA PHE A 235 -16.34 -18.88 -4.48
C PHE A 235 -17.76 -18.62 -3.97
N VAL A 236 -18.02 -17.39 -3.53
CA VAL A 236 -19.35 -16.88 -3.19
C VAL A 236 -19.54 -15.50 -3.81
N LEU A 237 -20.67 -15.33 -4.49
CA LEU A 237 -21.11 -14.06 -5.06
C LEU A 237 -22.29 -13.56 -4.22
N HIS A 238 -22.19 -12.33 -3.71
CA HIS A 238 -23.22 -11.70 -2.88
C HIS A 238 -23.25 -10.18 -3.09
N THR A 239 -24.29 -9.53 -2.58
CA THR A 239 -24.49 -8.08 -2.68
C THR A 239 -24.58 -7.45 -1.30
N VAL A 240 -24.08 -6.23 -1.18
CA VAL A 240 -24.22 -5.40 0.02
C VAL A 240 -24.86 -4.08 -0.38
N GLU A 241 -26.04 -3.83 0.16
CA GLU A 241 -26.72 -2.54 0.03
C GLU A 241 -26.15 -1.58 1.07
N GLY A 242 -25.46 -0.54 0.61
CA GLY A 242 -24.89 0.49 1.46
C GLY A 242 -25.71 1.77 1.46
N VAL A 243 -25.52 2.59 2.51
CA VAL A 243 -26.15 3.92 2.60
C VAL A 243 -25.54 4.90 1.58
N ALA A 244 -24.30 4.65 1.15
CA ALA A 244 -23.56 5.49 0.21
C ALA A 244 -23.27 4.81 -1.14
N GLU A 245 -22.97 3.50 -1.13
CA GLU A 245 -22.55 2.75 -2.32
C GLU A 245 -23.19 1.35 -2.30
N ASN A 246 -23.61 0.86 -3.47
CA ASN A 246 -24.08 -0.53 -3.65
C ASN A 246 -22.89 -1.36 -4.13
N MET A 247 -22.67 -2.52 -3.50
CA MET A 247 -21.48 -3.34 -3.76
C MET A 247 -21.88 -4.75 -4.20
N ILE A 248 -21.25 -5.23 -5.27
CA ILE A 248 -21.25 -6.65 -5.67
C ILE A 248 -19.91 -7.24 -5.27
N ILE A 249 -19.94 -8.32 -4.51
CA ILE A 249 -18.76 -8.92 -3.89
C ILE A 249 -18.62 -10.37 -4.36
N LEU A 250 -17.45 -10.68 -4.91
CA LEU A 250 -16.99 -12.05 -5.14
C LEU A 250 -15.86 -12.38 -4.17
N ASP A 251 -16.11 -13.30 -3.25
CA ASP A 251 -15.07 -13.88 -2.40
C ASP A 251 -14.64 -15.24 -2.96
N VAL A 252 -13.33 -15.47 -3.07
CA VAL A 252 -12.71 -16.70 -3.60
C VAL A 252 -11.82 -17.30 -2.51
N LEU A 253 -12.05 -18.56 -2.13
CA LEU A 253 -11.31 -19.21 -1.04
C LEU A 253 -9.84 -19.43 -1.39
N GLU A 254 -8.95 -19.05 -0.48
CA GLU A 254 -7.52 -19.35 -0.56
C GLU A 254 -7.22 -20.80 -0.13
N PRO A 255 -6.16 -21.44 -0.65
CA PRO A 255 -5.86 -22.83 -0.38
C PRO A 255 -5.19 -22.98 0.99
N GLY A 256 -5.56 -24.04 1.73
CA GLY A 256 -5.00 -24.32 3.05
C GLY A 256 -5.68 -23.58 4.20
N SER A 257 -6.71 -22.80 3.91
CA SER A 257 -7.57 -22.13 4.88
C SER A 257 -8.44 -23.13 5.63
N THR A 258 -7.94 -23.66 6.74
CA THR A 258 -8.79 -24.21 7.81
C THR A 258 -9.04 -23.12 8.83
N ILE A 259 -10.28 -22.71 8.96
CA ILE A 259 -10.72 -21.77 9.99
C ILE A 259 -10.49 -22.43 11.35
N GLU A 260 -9.76 -21.77 12.25
CA GLU A 260 -9.78 -22.16 13.66
C GLU A 260 -11.22 -22.00 14.16
N GLU A 261 -11.88 -23.11 14.48
CA GLU A 261 -13.19 -23.04 15.15
C GLU A 261 -13.06 -22.11 16.37
N PRO A 262 -13.97 -21.15 16.56
CA PRO A 262 -13.98 -20.35 17.77
C PRO A 262 -14.10 -21.31 18.95
N VAL A 263 -13.09 -21.32 19.82
CA VAL A 263 -13.15 -22.08 21.07
C VAL A 263 -14.31 -21.53 21.88
N ASP A 264 -15.38 -22.31 21.93
CA ASP A 264 -16.55 -22.10 22.78
C ASP A 264 -16.08 -22.06 24.25
N THR A 265 -15.88 -20.86 24.76
CA THR A 265 -15.66 -20.60 26.19
C THR A 265 -16.98 -20.25 26.84
N SER A 266 -17.93 -21.19 26.74
CA SER A 266 -19.11 -21.21 27.59
C SER A 266 -18.77 -21.79 28.98
N ASP A 267 -19.29 -21.12 30.01
CA ASP A 267 -19.32 -21.48 31.44
C ASP A 267 -18.04 -21.34 32.27
N ASP A 268 -17.87 -20.17 32.90
CA ASP A 268 -18.23 -20.06 34.32
C ASP A 268 -18.35 -18.59 34.74
N THR A 269 -19.55 -18.22 35.20
CA THR A 269 -19.82 -16.91 35.79
C THR A 269 -19.54 -16.95 37.29
N PRO A 270 -18.53 -16.24 37.83
CA PRO A 270 -18.57 -15.80 39.22
C PRO A 270 -19.01 -14.33 39.32
N SER A 271 -20.04 -14.16 40.15
CA SER A 271 -20.65 -12.93 40.69
C SER A 271 -19.72 -11.70 40.80
N PRO A 272 -20.21 -10.48 40.50
CA PRO A 272 -19.42 -9.27 40.62
C PRO A 272 -19.18 -8.93 42.09
N THR A 273 -17.91 -8.77 42.46
CA THR A 273 -17.50 -8.05 43.68
C THR A 273 -16.98 -6.69 43.24
N PRO A 274 -17.48 -5.57 43.78
CA PRO A 274 -17.04 -4.25 43.37
C PRO A 274 -15.68 -3.96 44.01
N VAL A 275 -14.66 -3.66 43.20
CA VAL A 275 -13.39 -3.09 43.68
C VAL A 275 -12.93 -2.01 42.72
N ASP A 276 -12.99 -0.79 43.26
CA ASP A 276 -12.17 0.41 43.05
C ASP A 276 -11.44 0.64 41.72
N THR A 277 -11.82 1.78 41.13
CA THR A 277 -10.98 2.74 40.41
C THR A 277 -9.50 2.62 40.74
N ALA A 278 -8.73 2.04 39.82
CA ALA A 278 -7.29 2.22 39.72
C ALA A 278 -6.97 2.74 38.33
N ASN A 279 -6.67 4.03 38.30
CA ASN A 279 -5.89 4.68 37.27
C ASN A 279 -4.51 4.02 37.27
N ASP A 280 -4.20 3.15 36.30
CA ASP A 280 -2.81 2.84 35.99
C ASP A 280 -2.60 2.60 34.50
N SER A 281 -1.64 3.37 34.01
CA SER A 281 -1.08 3.40 32.69
C SER A 281 -0.29 2.13 32.42
N ASP A 282 -0.93 1.11 31.87
CA ASP A 282 -0.21 -0.03 31.30
C ASP A 282 0.12 0.28 29.84
N GLN A 283 1.27 0.95 29.66
CA GLN A 283 1.84 1.25 28.35
C GLN A 283 2.49 -0.03 27.78
N SER A 284 1.63 -0.97 27.37
CA SER A 284 2.03 -2.06 26.49
C SER A 284 2.54 -1.44 25.18
N SER A 285 3.76 -1.79 24.77
CA SER A 285 4.33 -1.36 23.49
C SER A 285 3.65 -2.14 22.36
N SER A 286 2.37 -1.86 22.11
CA SER A 286 1.69 -2.44 20.96
C SER A 286 2.14 -1.67 19.71
N THR A 287 2.58 -2.41 18.69
CA THR A 287 2.87 -1.88 17.35
C THR A 287 1.58 -1.71 16.54
N ALA A 288 0.45 -2.18 17.07
CA ALA A 288 -0.87 -2.07 16.48
C ALA A 288 -1.93 -1.95 17.59
N THR A 289 -3.05 -1.33 17.26
CA THR A 289 -4.27 -1.31 18.08
C THR A 289 -5.41 -2.02 17.35
N GLU A 290 -6.42 -2.46 18.11
CA GLU A 290 -7.66 -2.98 17.55
C GLU A 290 -8.62 -1.85 17.18
N PHE A 291 -9.58 -2.14 16.29
CA PHE A 291 -10.65 -1.22 15.95
C PHE A 291 -11.47 -0.88 17.20
N SER A 292 -11.59 0.40 17.51
CA SER A 292 -12.42 0.90 18.60
C SER A 292 -12.71 2.39 18.42
N THR A 293 -13.69 2.90 19.15
CA THR A 293 -13.93 4.35 19.29
C THR A 293 -13.13 4.96 20.46
N GLY A 294 -12.54 4.10 21.31
CA GLY A 294 -11.77 4.51 22.49
C GLY A 294 -10.40 5.08 22.15
N SER A 295 -9.79 5.81 23.09
CA SER A 295 -8.45 6.36 22.91
C SER A 295 -7.39 5.26 22.73
N GLN A 296 -6.42 5.51 21.85
CA GLN A 296 -5.38 4.56 21.46
C GLN A 296 -4.01 5.20 21.53
N SER A 297 -2.97 4.39 21.76
CA SER A 297 -1.59 4.85 21.77
C SER A 297 -0.64 3.79 21.24
N LEU A 298 0.34 4.22 20.44
CA LEU A 298 1.46 3.43 19.96
C LEU A 298 2.77 4.05 20.45
N THR A 299 3.68 3.20 20.90
CA THR A 299 5.03 3.64 21.29
C THR A 299 6.00 3.36 20.15
N GLY A 300 6.57 4.42 19.57
CA GLY A 300 7.50 4.33 18.45
C GLY A 300 8.93 3.96 18.87
N THR A 301 9.80 3.79 17.87
CA THR A 301 11.23 3.47 18.06
C THR A 301 12.13 4.70 18.16
N ALA A 302 11.61 5.89 17.87
CA ALA A 302 12.36 7.15 17.91
C ALA A 302 12.79 7.50 19.35
N THR A 303 14.10 7.69 19.55
CA THR A 303 14.66 8.20 20.81
C THR A 303 14.80 9.72 20.73
N GLY A 304 14.06 10.43 21.58
CA GLY A 304 13.98 11.89 21.53
C GLY A 304 13.24 12.42 20.28
N ASN A 305 13.40 13.71 19.99
CA ASN A 305 12.72 14.38 18.86
C ASN A 305 13.52 14.21 17.56
N THR A 306 13.58 12.98 17.06
CA THR A 306 14.45 12.59 15.94
C THR A 306 13.69 12.02 14.74
N SER A 307 12.41 11.67 14.89
CA SER A 307 11.59 11.11 13.82
C SER A 307 11.34 12.14 12.72
N ARG A 308 11.39 11.71 11.46
CA ARG A 308 11.07 12.54 10.30
C ARG A 308 9.86 11.97 9.57
N ILE A 309 8.80 12.77 9.44
CA ILE A 309 7.65 12.52 8.58
C ILE A 309 7.96 13.11 7.20
N THR A 310 8.19 12.24 6.22
CA THR A 310 8.70 12.62 4.90
C THR A 310 7.61 12.85 3.87
N LYS A 311 6.47 12.18 4.04
CA LYS A 311 5.28 12.29 3.19
C LYS A 311 4.10 11.62 3.89
N TYR A 312 2.91 11.87 3.37
CA TYR A 312 1.73 11.06 3.64
C TYR A 312 1.11 10.62 2.32
N ASN A 313 0.32 9.56 2.38
CA ASN A 313 -0.69 9.26 1.37
C ASN A 313 -1.97 8.81 2.07
N TYR A 314 -3.05 8.77 1.31
CA TYR A 314 -4.30 8.23 1.77
C TYR A 314 -4.89 7.34 0.68
N PHE A 315 -5.76 6.43 1.09
CA PHE A 315 -6.47 5.52 0.23
C PHE A 315 -7.85 5.29 0.84
N ASP A 316 -8.90 5.41 0.04
CA ASP A 316 -10.26 5.14 0.48
C ASP A 316 -10.68 3.78 -0.08
N GLY A 317 -10.53 2.75 0.76
CA GLY A 317 -10.88 1.38 0.42
C GLY A 317 -12.33 1.07 0.76
N PRO A 318 -12.81 -0.15 0.49
CA PRO A 318 -14.21 -0.50 0.73
C PRO A 318 -14.58 -0.55 2.21
N SER A 319 -13.69 -1.11 3.03
CA SER A 319 -13.93 -1.29 4.47
C SER A 319 -13.35 -0.18 5.31
N PHE A 320 -12.34 0.56 4.82
CA PHE A 320 -11.66 1.59 5.60
C PHE A 320 -11.06 2.69 4.74
N PHE A 321 -11.13 3.90 5.27
CA PHE A 321 -10.27 4.99 4.88
C PHE A 321 -8.91 4.82 5.57
N THR A 322 -7.85 4.80 4.79
CA THR A 322 -6.47 4.59 5.24
C THR A 322 -5.64 5.84 5.04
N TYR A 323 -4.95 6.28 6.08
CA TYR A 323 -4.02 7.40 6.05
C TYR A 323 -2.63 6.92 6.52
N ARG A 324 -1.64 6.90 5.62
CA ARG A 324 -0.28 6.43 5.95
C ARG A 324 0.70 7.60 6.06
N LEU A 325 1.45 7.62 7.16
CA LEU A 325 2.52 8.57 7.45
C LEU A 325 3.87 7.89 7.32
N PHE A 326 4.69 8.31 6.37
CA PHE A 326 6.02 7.74 6.17
C PHE A 326 7.01 8.36 7.14
N ALA A 327 7.45 7.59 8.12
CA ALA A 327 8.23 8.11 9.23
C ALA A 327 9.41 7.20 9.61
N ASP A 328 10.59 7.81 9.75
CA ASP A 328 11.82 7.10 10.16
C ASP A 328 12.66 7.97 11.12
N PRO A 329 13.06 7.45 12.30
CA PRO A 329 12.52 6.25 12.96
C PRO A 329 11.04 6.42 13.33
N PHE A 330 10.36 5.34 13.74
CA PHE A 330 8.93 5.41 14.07
C PHE A 330 8.66 6.38 15.24
N PRO A 331 7.80 7.40 15.04
CA PRO A 331 7.39 8.30 16.11
C PRO A 331 6.41 7.61 17.06
N SER A 332 6.19 8.17 18.24
CA SER A 332 5.08 7.72 19.09
C SER A 332 3.78 8.41 18.67
N ALA A 333 2.66 7.69 18.67
CA ALA A 333 1.37 8.20 18.23
C ALA A 333 0.30 7.98 19.30
N SER A 334 -0.63 8.91 19.43
CA SER A 334 -1.82 8.77 20.27
C SER A 334 -3.02 9.31 19.54
N ALA A 335 -4.18 8.68 19.68
CA ALA A 335 -5.40 9.09 19.03
C ALA A 335 -6.60 9.06 19.96
N SER A 336 -7.52 9.99 19.78
CA SER A 336 -8.78 10.09 20.51
C SER A 336 -9.89 10.60 19.60
N LEU A 337 -11.08 10.00 19.70
CA LEU A 337 -12.28 10.44 19.01
C LEU A 337 -13.18 11.24 19.96
N THR A 338 -13.61 12.44 19.56
CA THR A 338 -14.55 13.28 20.32
C THR A 338 -15.37 14.11 19.34
N ASP A 339 -16.71 14.09 19.47
CA ASP A 339 -17.62 14.87 18.63
C ASP A 339 -17.35 14.69 17.11
N ASN A 340 -17.22 13.44 16.67
CA ASN A 340 -16.85 13.05 15.29
C ASN A 340 -15.50 13.58 14.79
N LYS A 341 -14.64 14.05 15.70
CA LYS A 341 -13.27 14.46 15.36
C LYS A 341 -12.27 13.45 15.90
N LEU A 342 -11.65 12.70 14.99
CA LEU A 342 -10.51 11.84 15.34
C LEU A 342 -9.26 12.70 15.37
N THR A 343 -8.71 12.93 16.56
CA THR A 343 -7.47 13.66 16.77
C THR A 343 -6.32 12.69 16.96
N VAL A 344 -5.38 12.66 16.02
CA VAL A 344 -4.12 11.89 16.10
C VAL A 344 -2.97 12.83 16.38
N VAL A 345 -2.23 12.58 17.46
CA VAL A 345 -1.03 13.31 17.84
C VAL A 345 0.17 12.41 17.66
N VAL A 346 1.01 12.76 16.71
CA VAL A 346 2.31 12.14 16.47
C VAL A 346 3.38 12.96 17.19
N SER A 347 4.20 12.30 18.00
CA SER A 347 5.22 12.90 18.86
C SER A 347 6.61 12.37 18.54
N ASN A 348 7.65 12.94 19.15
CA ASN A 348 9.05 12.63 18.85
C ASN A 348 9.48 13.05 17.43
N VAL A 349 8.76 14.00 16.82
CA VAL A 349 9.06 14.55 15.49
C VAL A 349 10.18 15.59 15.61
N ALA A 350 11.20 15.50 14.77
CA ALA A 350 12.28 16.49 14.74
C ALA A 350 11.76 17.89 14.34
N SER A 351 12.44 18.95 14.77
CA SER A 351 12.04 20.33 14.46
C SER A 351 12.08 20.66 12.96
N ASP A 352 12.94 19.98 12.21
CA ASP A 352 13.02 20.00 10.73
C ASP A 352 12.45 18.71 10.11
N GLY A 353 11.80 17.88 10.92
CA GLY A 353 11.39 16.52 10.58
C GLY A 353 10.13 16.44 9.73
N ILE A 354 9.62 17.57 9.24
CA ILE A 354 8.45 17.60 8.36
C ILE A 354 8.90 18.19 7.04
N VAL A 355 8.93 17.34 6.02
CA VAL A 355 9.47 17.67 4.70
C VAL A 355 8.39 17.42 3.63
N GLY A 356 8.30 18.27 2.61
CA GLY A 356 7.34 18.13 1.51
C GLY A 356 5.89 18.44 1.91
N ASN A 357 4.93 17.74 1.30
CA ASN A 357 3.49 17.89 1.58
C ASN A 357 3.11 17.48 3.01
N GLY A 358 4.01 16.93 3.83
CA GLY A 358 3.74 16.64 5.25
C GLY A 358 3.54 17.89 6.11
N GLY A 359 3.74 19.09 5.55
CA GLY A 359 3.61 20.38 6.21
C GLY A 359 2.17 20.86 6.38
N SER A 360 1.96 21.60 7.47
CA SER A 360 0.69 22.13 7.98
C SER A 360 -0.29 22.57 6.89
N GLY A 361 -1.58 22.25 7.06
CA GLY A 361 -2.59 22.54 6.06
C GLY A 361 -3.89 21.81 6.35
N SER A 362 -4.81 21.84 5.38
CA SER A 362 -6.05 21.08 5.42
C SER A 362 -6.19 20.38 4.08
N THR A 363 -6.53 19.09 4.09
CA THR A 363 -6.89 18.33 2.90
C THR A 363 -8.38 18.05 2.93
N ASP A 364 -9.08 18.44 1.86
CA ASP A 364 -10.51 18.22 1.67
C ASP A 364 -10.74 16.90 0.92
N PHE A 365 -11.31 15.92 1.61
CA PHE A 365 -11.65 14.61 1.09
C PHE A 365 -13.11 14.48 0.66
N ALA A 366 -13.99 15.38 1.12
CA ALA A 366 -15.37 15.44 0.66
C ALA A 366 -15.41 15.68 -0.87
N SER A 367 -14.48 16.49 -1.39
CA SER A 367 -14.34 16.73 -2.82
C SER A 367 -13.87 15.52 -3.63
N SER A 368 -13.18 14.55 -3.00
CA SER A 368 -12.75 13.29 -3.61
C SER A 368 -13.73 12.13 -3.39
N GLY A 369 -14.86 12.38 -2.70
CA GLY A 369 -15.85 11.36 -2.39
C GLY A 369 -15.39 10.33 -1.36
N ALA A 370 -14.50 10.70 -0.44
CA ALA A 370 -14.03 9.77 0.58
C ALA A 370 -15.15 9.44 1.57
N VAL A 371 -15.27 8.16 1.94
CA VAL A 371 -16.34 7.70 2.81
C VAL A 371 -16.05 8.07 4.27
N ASN A 372 -17.03 8.68 4.94
CA ASN A 372 -17.00 9.07 6.36
C ASN A 372 -15.91 10.07 6.80
N VAL A 373 -15.04 10.55 5.90
CA VAL A 373 -13.97 11.50 6.21
C VAL A 373 -14.11 12.74 5.33
N ASN A 374 -14.40 13.89 5.95
CA ASN A 374 -14.57 15.16 5.24
C ASN A 374 -13.24 15.85 4.98
N THR A 375 -12.44 16.03 6.04
CA THR A 375 -11.19 16.78 5.97
C THR A 375 -10.17 16.22 6.95
N VAL A 376 -8.88 16.46 6.69
CA VAL A 376 -7.84 16.35 7.71
C VAL A 376 -7.10 17.67 7.87
N ASP A 377 -7.14 18.23 9.08
CA ASP A 377 -6.36 19.40 9.46
C ASP A 377 -5.05 18.99 10.12
N ILE A 378 -3.94 19.52 9.61
CA ILE A 378 -2.59 19.19 10.05
C ILE A 378 -1.96 20.43 10.67
N SER A 379 -1.54 20.30 11.93
CA SER A 379 -0.82 21.36 12.65
C SER A 379 0.45 20.82 13.31
N ASN A 380 1.51 21.62 13.26
CA ASN A 380 2.83 21.20 13.70
C ASN A 380 3.35 22.16 14.77
N SER A 381 3.62 21.63 15.95
CA SER A 381 4.18 22.44 17.04
C SER A 381 4.93 21.57 18.05
N SER A 382 5.99 22.13 18.64
CA SER A 382 6.65 21.54 19.81
C SER A 382 7.05 20.05 19.66
N ASN A 383 7.65 19.68 18.52
CA ASN A 383 8.06 18.29 18.20
C ASN A 383 6.90 17.30 18.06
N LYS A 384 5.72 17.84 17.75
CA LYS A 384 4.50 17.08 17.50
C LYS A 384 3.87 17.51 16.18
N SER A 385 3.23 16.56 15.53
CA SER A 385 2.34 16.74 14.39
C SER A 385 0.96 16.25 14.81
N THR A 386 -0.03 17.13 14.73
CA THR A 386 -1.42 16.84 15.09
C THR A 386 -2.26 16.81 13.83
N TYR A 387 -2.97 15.70 13.62
CA TYR A 387 -3.89 15.45 12.54
C TYR A 387 -5.30 15.38 13.13
N VAL A 388 -6.21 16.21 12.65
CA VAL A 388 -7.60 16.22 13.09
C VAL A 388 -8.45 15.84 11.90
N PHE A 389 -8.95 14.61 11.90
CA PHE A 389 -9.89 14.12 10.89
C PHE A 389 -11.30 14.54 11.30
N ASP A 390 -11.98 15.26 10.41
CA ASP A 390 -13.39 15.58 10.56
C ASP A 390 -14.23 14.49 9.91
N LEU A 391 -15.04 13.80 10.71
CA LEU A 391 -15.79 12.63 10.27
C LEU A 391 -17.28 12.96 10.16
N ASP A 392 -17.98 12.30 9.24
CA ASP A 392 -19.44 12.45 9.12
C ASP A 392 -20.18 11.92 10.34
N ARG A 393 -19.59 10.91 10.99
CA ARG A 393 -20.16 10.20 12.13
C ARG A 393 -19.05 9.60 13.00
N GLU A 394 -19.41 9.23 14.22
CA GLU A 394 -18.54 8.44 15.08
C GLU A 394 -18.34 7.05 14.46
N THR A 395 -17.09 6.65 14.23
CA THR A 395 -16.74 5.35 13.67
C THR A 395 -15.50 4.78 14.35
N GLU A 396 -15.34 3.46 14.28
CA GLU A 396 -14.18 2.78 14.81
C GLU A 396 -12.92 3.13 14.02
N TYR A 397 -11.79 3.23 14.71
CA TYR A 397 -10.50 3.45 14.08
C TYR A 397 -9.44 2.53 14.69
N ARG A 398 -8.33 2.35 13.99
CA ARG A 398 -7.11 1.74 14.53
C ARG A 398 -5.86 2.45 14.04
N MET A 399 -4.75 2.24 14.73
CA MET A 399 -3.42 2.70 14.32
C MET A 399 -2.42 1.57 14.43
N PHE A 400 -1.45 1.51 13.51
CA PHE A 400 -0.35 0.56 13.61
C PHE A 400 0.89 1.04 12.84
N PHE A 401 2.06 0.48 13.20
CA PHE A 401 3.28 0.64 12.43
C PHE A 401 3.41 -0.50 11.42
N ASP A 402 3.57 -0.15 10.15
CA ASP A 402 4.03 -1.08 9.12
C ASP A 402 5.54 -0.94 8.96
N SER A 403 6.28 -1.92 9.49
CA SER A 403 7.74 -1.96 9.42
C SER A 403 8.29 -2.28 8.02
N ALA A 404 7.51 -2.92 7.14
CA ALA A 404 7.94 -3.22 5.78
C ALA A 404 7.97 -1.93 4.96
N ASP A 405 6.94 -1.09 5.12
CA ASP A 405 6.78 0.17 4.38
C ASP A 405 7.39 1.39 5.10
N GLY A 406 7.75 1.25 6.37
CA GLY A 406 8.20 2.37 7.20
C GLY A 406 7.10 3.40 7.44
N THR A 407 5.86 2.94 7.66
CA THR A 407 4.70 3.82 7.85
C THR A 407 4.02 3.68 9.20
N LEU A 408 3.52 4.79 9.74
CA LEU A 408 2.45 4.82 10.73
C LEU A 408 1.14 4.91 9.97
N THR A 409 0.29 3.90 10.09
CA THR A 409 -1.01 3.80 9.42
C THR A 409 -2.14 4.12 10.40
N ILE A 410 -3.09 4.92 9.96
CA ILE A 410 -4.37 5.19 10.64
C ILE A 410 -5.47 4.66 9.71
N GLU A 411 -6.33 3.80 10.22
CA GLU A 411 -7.48 3.27 9.48
C GLU A 411 -8.77 3.66 10.19
N ILE A 412 -9.74 4.13 9.42
CA ILE A 412 -11.05 4.60 9.88
C ILE A 412 -12.08 3.74 9.17
N LYS A 413 -12.87 2.98 9.94
CA LYS A 413 -13.77 1.96 9.40
C LYS A 413 -14.98 2.58 8.71
N HIS A 414 -15.36 1.99 7.58
CA HIS A 414 -16.61 2.25 6.89
C HIS A 414 -17.71 1.44 7.59
N ASN A 415 -18.79 2.11 7.96
CA ASN A 415 -19.93 1.52 8.66
C ASN A 415 -21.09 1.24 7.72
#